data_AF-A0A367KAS9-F1
#
_entry.id   AF-A0A367KAS9-F1
#
_cell.length_a   1.000
_cell.length_b   1.000
_cell.length_c   1.000
_cell.angle_alpha   90.00
_cell.angle_beta   90.00
_cell.angle_gamma   90.00
#
_symmetry.space_group_name_H-M   'P 1'
#
loop_
_entity.id
_entity.type
_entity.pdbx_description
1 polymer ?
#
loop_
_entity_poly.entity_id
_entity_poly.type
_entity_poly.pdbx_seq_one_letter_code
_entity_poly.pdbx_strand_id
1 'polypeptide(L)'
;MEETMEALHDMVKYCKARYLGTQFVAMQDLYNLVYREEEREMIPYHAYEGIGQASYSPLEKGKLARPLDEDTLRSTVDSSKYWSRSLSDTDKEIIQRAQKIAEQ
;
A
#
# COMPACT_ATOMS: atom_id res chain seq x y z
N MET A 1 15.16 -14.18 -10.86
CA MET A 1 13.81 -13.68 -11.23
C MET A 1 13.21 -14.51 -12.34
N GLU A 2 13.92 -14.76 -13.44
CA GLU A 2 13.44 -15.63 -14.53
C GLU A 2 13.02 -17.02 -14.06
N GLU A 3 13.87 -17.74 -13.31
CA GLU A 3 13.51 -19.08 -12.80
C GLU A 3 12.24 -19.08 -11.92
N THR A 4 12.03 -18.04 -11.12
CA THR A 4 10.82 -17.90 -10.29
C THR A 4 9.59 -17.67 -11.16
N MET A 5 9.72 -16.85 -12.20
CA MET A 5 8.65 -16.56 -13.15
C MET A 5 8.31 -17.77 -14.00
N GLU A 6 9.31 -18.57 -14.39
CA GLU A 6 9.11 -19.86 -15.07
C GLU A 6 8.37 -20.87 -14.17
N ALA A 7 8.77 -21.00 -12.91
CA ALA A 7 8.08 -21.88 -11.97
C ALA A 7 6.61 -21.46 -11.73
N LEU A 8 6.36 -20.14 -11.61
CA LEU A 8 5.00 -19.59 -11.55
C LEU A 8 4.24 -19.87 -12.86
N HIS A 9 4.94 -19.86 -13.98
CA HIS A 9 4.41 -20.21 -15.30
C HIS A 9 3.95 -21.63 -15.46
N ASP A 10 4.71 -22.55 -14.91
CA ASP A 10 4.29 -23.94 -14.86
C ASP A 10 3.07 -24.12 -13.95
N MET A 11 2.99 -23.41 -12.81
CA MET A 11 1.83 -23.50 -11.91
C MET A 11 0.51 -23.04 -12.56
N VAL A 12 0.55 -21.98 -13.37
CA VAL A 12 -0.62 -21.52 -14.14
C VAL A 12 -0.94 -22.51 -15.27
N LYS A 13 0.07 -23.01 -16.00
CA LYS A 13 -0.11 -24.04 -17.04
C LYS A 13 -0.77 -25.31 -16.50
N TYR A 14 -0.38 -25.75 -15.31
CA TYR A 14 -0.98 -26.91 -14.64
C TYR A 14 -2.33 -26.61 -13.96
N CYS A 15 -2.92 -25.43 -14.21
CA CYS A 15 -4.21 -24.99 -13.65
C CYS A 15 -4.28 -25.01 -12.11
N LYS A 16 -3.15 -24.95 -11.42
CA LYS A 16 -3.10 -24.91 -9.95
C LYS A 16 -3.36 -23.51 -9.40
N ALA A 17 -3.24 -22.49 -10.24
CA ALA A 17 -3.66 -21.13 -9.97
C ALA A 17 -4.16 -20.45 -11.25
N ARG A 18 -5.03 -19.46 -11.09
CA ARG A 18 -5.62 -18.72 -12.21
C ARG A 18 -4.74 -17.55 -12.67
N TYR A 19 -4.10 -16.87 -11.73
CA TYR A 19 -3.18 -15.75 -11.97
C TYR A 19 -2.05 -15.81 -10.93
N LEU A 20 -0.85 -16.18 -11.38
CA LEU A 20 0.38 -16.24 -10.57
C LEU A 20 1.53 -15.76 -11.43
N GLY A 21 1.82 -14.46 -11.46
CA GLY A 21 3.07 -13.88 -11.98
C GLY A 21 3.42 -14.09 -13.46
N THR A 22 2.88 -15.05 -14.18
CA THR A 22 3.23 -15.39 -15.57
C THR A 22 3.06 -14.26 -16.55
N GLN A 23 2.04 -13.45 -16.28
CA GLN A 23 1.91 -12.08 -16.72
C GLN A 23 1.83 -11.24 -15.45
N PHE A 24 2.50 -10.11 -15.46
CA PHE A 24 2.48 -9.19 -14.34
C PHE A 24 1.13 -8.47 -14.33
N VAL A 25 0.13 -9.05 -13.67
CA VAL A 25 -1.28 -8.58 -13.76
C VAL A 25 -1.66 -7.61 -12.65
N ALA A 26 -0.95 -7.64 -11.52
CA ALA A 26 -1.20 -6.74 -10.40
C ALA A 26 0.01 -6.60 -9.48
N MET A 27 0.14 -5.43 -8.84
CA MET A 27 1.17 -5.12 -7.86
C MET A 27 0.57 -4.65 -6.53
N GLN A 28 1.19 -5.03 -5.42
CA GLN A 28 0.84 -4.55 -4.09
C GLN A 28 1.79 -3.44 -3.62
N ASP A 29 1.47 -2.19 -3.96
CA ASP A 29 2.31 -1.03 -3.60
C ASP A 29 1.96 -0.48 -2.22
N LEU A 30 2.95 0.02 -1.47
CA LEU A 30 2.65 0.87 -0.32
C LEU A 30 2.15 2.22 -0.83
N TYR A 31 0.87 2.50 -0.64
CA TYR A 31 0.28 3.75 -1.10
C TYR A 31 -0.85 4.20 -0.18
N ASN A 32 -0.74 5.43 0.33
CA ASN A 32 -1.75 6.07 1.18
C ASN A 32 -1.58 7.59 1.18
N LEU A 33 -2.48 8.33 1.83
CA LEU A 33 -2.48 9.80 1.81
C LEU A 33 -1.17 10.44 2.32
N VAL A 34 -0.41 9.74 3.16
CA VAL A 34 0.85 10.23 3.75
C VAL A 34 2.09 9.56 3.14
N TYR A 35 1.91 8.66 2.17
CA TYR A 35 2.98 8.02 1.42
C TYR A 35 2.55 7.86 -0.05
N ARG A 36 3.06 8.76 -0.90
CA ARG A 36 2.62 8.95 -2.28
C ARG A 36 3.75 8.85 -3.31
N GLU A 37 4.87 8.21 -2.95
CA GLU A 37 6.02 8.08 -3.85
C GLU A 37 5.65 7.35 -5.16
N GLU A 38 4.74 6.39 -5.05
CA GLU A 38 4.24 5.58 -6.18
C GLU A 38 3.61 6.42 -7.30
N GLU A 39 3.13 7.64 -7.00
CA GLU A 39 2.60 8.55 -8.02
C GLU A 39 3.65 9.04 -9.03
N ARG A 40 4.94 9.01 -8.66
CA ARG A 40 6.02 9.52 -9.52
C ARG A 40 6.21 8.67 -10.77
N GLU A 41 6.19 7.35 -10.62
CA GLU A 41 6.60 6.44 -11.69
C GLU A 41 5.74 5.17 -11.73
N MET A 42 5.49 4.53 -10.57
CA MET A 42 4.85 3.22 -10.52
C MET A 42 3.37 3.25 -10.90
N ILE A 43 2.58 4.19 -10.39
CA ILE A 43 1.16 4.32 -10.73
C ILE A 43 0.98 4.63 -12.23
N PRO A 44 1.70 5.59 -12.83
CA PRO A 44 1.68 5.79 -14.28
C PRO A 44 2.10 4.56 -15.08
N TYR A 45 3.14 3.85 -14.63
CA TYR A 45 3.60 2.62 -15.27
C TYR A 45 2.55 1.51 -15.24
N HIS A 46 1.91 1.30 -14.09
CA HIS A 46 0.82 0.34 -13.95
C HIS A 46 -0.34 0.66 -14.90
N ALA A 47 -0.72 1.92 -14.99
CA ALA A 47 -1.76 2.37 -15.92
C ALA A 47 -1.38 2.14 -17.39
N TYR A 48 -0.10 2.35 -17.75
CA TYR A 48 0.41 2.16 -19.11
C TYR A 48 0.46 0.68 -19.53
N GLU A 49 0.95 -0.21 -18.66
CA GLU A 49 1.11 -1.64 -18.94
C GLU A 49 -0.17 -2.46 -18.67
N GLY A 50 -1.23 -1.85 -18.15
CA GLY A 50 -2.47 -2.55 -17.80
C GLY A 50 -2.34 -3.43 -16.55
N ILE A 51 -1.47 -3.04 -15.62
CA ILE A 51 -1.23 -3.73 -14.34
C ILE A 51 -2.21 -3.20 -13.30
N GLY A 52 -2.91 -4.09 -12.59
CA GLY A 52 -3.78 -3.71 -11.49
C GLY A 52 -2.97 -3.23 -10.26
N GLN A 53 -3.44 -2.18 -9.60
CA GLN A 53 -2.84 -1.69 -8.36
C GLN A 53 -3.65 -2.14 -7.15
N ALA A 54 -2.97 -2.71 -6.14
CA ALA A 54 -3.55 -3.09 -4.86
C ALA A 54 -2.81 -2.39 -3.72
N SER A 55 -3.34 -1.28 -3.21
CA SER A 55 -2.65 -0.50 -2.18
C SER A 55 -2.51 -1.27 -0.86
N TYR A 56 -1.27 -1.52 -0.46
CA TYR A 56 -0.90 -1.97 0.86
C TYR A 56 -0.91 -0.80 1.86
N SER A 57 -1.42 -1.08 3.07
CA SER A 57 -1.55 -0.09 4.16
C SER A 57 -2.25 1.22 3.77
N PRO A 58 -3.48 1.17 3.19
CA PRO A 58 -4.19 2.36 2.71
C PRO A 58 -4.53 3.36 3.84
N LEU A 59 -4.61 2.87 5.09
CA LEU A 59 -4.92 3.69 6.27
C LEU A 59 -3.68 4.02 7.13
N GLU A 60 -2.47 3.80 6.61
CA GLU A 60 -1.21 4.01 7.35
C GLU A 60 -1.25 3.33 8.74
N LYS A 61 -1.51 2.02 8.74
CA LYS A 61 -1.62 1.21 9.97
C LYS A 61 -2.71 1.69 10.95
N GLY A 62 -3.69 2.46 10.48
CA GLY A 62 -4.79 3.01 11.27
C GLY A 62 -4.63 4.50 11.63
N LYS A 63 -3.48 5.13 11.33
CA LYS A 63 -3.25 6.56 11.61
C LYS A 63 -4.20 7.48 10.82
N LEU A 64 -4.65 7.06 9.64
CA LEU A 64 -5.61 7.81 8.82
C LEU A 64 -7.08 7.57 9.21
N ALA A 65 -7.35 6.72 10.20
CA ALA A 65 -8.70 6.33 10.60
C ALA A 65 -9.07 6.81 12.01
N ARG A 66 -8.32 7.77 12.56
CA ARG A 66 -8.48 8.28 13.92
C ARG A 66 -7.91 9.70 14.07
N PRO A 67 -8.36 10.47 15.09
CA PRO A 67 -7.71 11.72 15.48
C PRO A 67 -6.24 11.53 15.88
N LEU A 68 -5.44 12.59 15.72
CA LEU A 68 -3.99 12.55 16.00
C LEU A 68 -3.65 12.36 17.49
N ASP A 69 -4.54 12.77 18.37
CA ASP A 69 -4.41 12.78 19.82
C ASP A 69 -4.94 11.50 20.49
N GLU A 70 -5.53 10.59 19.73
CA GLU A 70 -6.00 9.31 20.25
C GLU A 70 -4.96 8.20 20.09
N ASP A 71 -4.91 7.27 21.06
CA ASP A 71 -4.09 6.06 21.01
C ASP A 71 -4.91 4.77 20.97
N THR A 72 -4.37 3.75 20.30
CA THR A 72 -4.97 2.42 20.18
C THR A 72 -3.94 1.36 20.60
N LEU A 73 -4.41 0.15 20.92
CA LEU A 73 -3.51 -0.98 21.15
C LEU A 73 -2.58 -1.22 19.95
N ARG A 74 -3.07 -1.00 18.73
CA ARG A 74 -2.26 -1.14 17.52
C ARG A 74 -1.21 -0.05 17.39
N SER A 75 -1.55 1.23 17.65
CA SER A 75 -0.58 2.34 17.51
C SER A 75 0.61 2.18 18.45
N THR A 76 0.37 1.69 19.66
CA THR A 76 1.42 1.45 20.64
C THR A 76 2.34 0.31 20.21
N VAL A 77 1.81 -0.84 19.80
CA VAL A 77 2.61 -2.00 19.37
C VAL A 77 3.37 -1.70 18.06
N ASP A 78 2.71 -1.08 17.07
CA ASP A 78 3.33 -0.79 15.78
C ASP A 78 4.41 0.29 15.89
N SER A 79 4.29 1.25 16.81
CA SER A 79 5.27 2.35 16.98
C SER A 79 6.70 1.87 17.29
N SER A 80 6.83 0.71 17.93
CA SER A 80 8.12 0.12 18.34
C SER A 80 8.86 -0.63 17.23
N LYS A 81 8.24 -0.80 16.05
CA LYS A 81 8.80 -1.60 14.95
C LYS A 81 9.76 -0.78 14.10
N TYR A 82 10.85 -1.40 13.62
CA TYR A 82 11.88 -0.70 12.83
C TYR A 82 11.36 -0.13 11.49
N TRP A 83 10.27 -0.69 10.96
CA TRP A 83 9.61 -0.22 9.73
C TRP A 83 8.51 0.82 10.01
N SER A 84 8.43 1.33 11.24
CA SER A 84 7.50 2.40 11.58
C SER A 84 8.14 3.76 11.39
N ARG A 85 7.43 4.62 10.65
CA ARG A 85 7.81 6.00 10.38
C ARG A 85 7.08 6.93 11.34
N SER A 86 7.80 7.93 11.85
CA SER A 86 7.21 9.06 12.57
C SER A 86 6.45 9.97 11.62
N LEU A 87 5.33 10.52 12.07
CA LEU A 87 4.57 11.50 11.30
C LEU A 87 5.32 12.83 11.27
N SER A 88 5.61 13.32 10.07
CA SER A 88 6.03 14.69 9.82
C SER A 88 4.89 15.66 10.05
N ASP A 89 5.18 16.96 10.13
CA ASP A 89 4.14 17.97 10.30
C ASP A 89 3.21 18.05 9.08
N THR A 90 3.73 17.77 7.88
CA THR A 90 2.92 17.61 6.67
C THR A 90 1.95 16.44 6.78
N ASP A 91 2.38 15.29 7.34
CA ASP A 91 1.50 14.14 7.50
C ASP A 91 0.36 14.45 8.49
N LYS A 92 0.66 15.18 9.56
CA LYS A 92 -0.34 15.60 10.56
C LYS A 92 -1.38 16.53 9.92
N GLU A 93 -0.94 17.51 9.13
CA GLU A 93 -1.83 18.41 8.40
C GLU A 93 -2.73 17.64 7.42
N ILE A 94 -2.19 16.64 6.71
CA ILE A 94 -2.98 15.77 5.82
C ILE A 94 -4.05 15.00 6.60
N ILE A 95 -3.68 14.41 7.75
CA ILE A 95 -4.61 13.67 8.61
C ILE A 95 -5.73 14.60 9.11
N GLN A 96 -5.39 15.81 9.57
CA GLN A 96 -6.38 16.80 10.03
C GLN A 96 -7.35 17.22 8.92
N ARG A 97 -6.85 17.41 7.69
CA ARG A 97 -7.72 17.71 6.54
C ARG A 97 -8.64 16.54 6.20
N ALA A 98 -8.11 15.31 6.21
CA ALA A 98 -8.90 14.11 5.96
C ALA A 98 -10.02 13.96 7.02
N GLN A 99 -9.70 14.20 8.29
CA GLN A 99 -10.68 14.22 9.38
C GLN A 99 -11.78 15.26 9.15
N LYS A 100 -11.41 16.50 8.80
CA LYS A 100 -12.38 17.57 8.50
C LYS A 100 -13.32 17.22 7.34
N ILE A 101 -12.86 16.44 6.37
CA ILE A 101 -13.70 15.96 5.26
C ILE A 101 -14.64 14.84 5.74
N ALA A 102 -14.17 13.95 6.61
CA ALA A 102 -14.98 12.85 7.14
C ALA A 102 -16.11 13.32 8.07
N GLU A 103 -15.98 14.49 8.68
CA GLU A 103 -16.97 15.10 9.58
C GLU A 103 -18.03 15.95 8.85
N GLN A 104 -17.95 16.11 7.53
CA GLN A 104 -18.93 16.83 6.69
C GLN A 104 -20.11 15.93 6.31
#